data_AF-A0A101WP94-F1
#
_entry.id   AF-A0A101WP94-F1
#
_cell.length_a   1.000
_cell.length_b   1.000
_cell.length_c   1.000
_cell.angle_alpha   90.00
_cell.angle_beta   90.00
_cell.angle_gamma   90.00
#
_symmetry.space_group_name_H-M   'P 1'
#
loop_
_entity.id
_entity.type
_entity.pdbx_description
1 polymer ?
#
loop_
_entity_poly.entity_id
_entity_poly.type
_entity_poly.pdbx_seq_one_letter_code
_entity_poly.pdbx_strand_id
1 'polypeptide(L)'
;MKDLIFYPGFEFTDNTWVKFALLYIDKLNPIIPDSGESHLSDSFRRILNETDLIHFHRPTFNEGNEASLEAMTIMERIIQRPNNYIHPFWNKNYRTINYVEKWRESQNQNYTLFREKYTYEFSRFCSELGIAHECDEGINVPQEVAYLYMSLLANIIAESRGVSTITDNPVLDRFTVFSRVRNRREYAQLNNRLNVARQSIGLYLPDNLTRVKLEDIISLRNCNDFRETLKAFHTELDRYFNIVENDGSALDFVDSLEYSLKNIRRELLKLSPTMFTFIIGVWTLINSGSHDYMKYIGQTLTFGSIGASMFKISDEWKTTKNKRFAQKYLANLHQLKTKSPTKKLMKR
;
A
#
# COMPACT_ATOMS: atom_id res chain seq x y z
N MET A 1 -8.55 7.49 4.03
CA MET A 1 -8.50 6.27 3.16
C MET A 1 -9.86 6.07 2.48
N LYS A 2 -10.40 7.14 1.89
CA LYS A 2 -11.77 7.14 1.39
C LYS A 2 -11.85 6.56 -0.02
N ASP A 3 -10.92 6.95 -0.86
CA ASP A 3 -10.84 6.50 -2.24
C ASP A 3 -9.38 6.19 -2.55
N LEU A 4 -9.11 4.96 -2.99
CA LEU A 4 -7.74 4.47 -3.16
C LEU A 4 -7.58 3.71 -4.48
N ILE A 5 -6.46 3.91 -5.18
CA ILE A 5 -6.11 3.14 -6.38
C ILE A 5 -5.31 1.90 -5.99
N PHE A 6 -5.82 0.72 -6.31
CA PHE A 6 -5.16 -0.55 -6.01
C PHE A 6 -4.33 -1.05 -7.20
N TYR A 7 -3.10 -1.49 -6.92
CA TYR A 7 -2.14 -1.98 -7.90
C TYR A 7 -1.20 -3.02 -7.26
N PRO A 8 -0.57 -3.93 -8.04
CA PRO A 8 -0.53 -4.00 -9.50
C PRO A 8 -1.50 -5.04 -10.07
N GLY A 9 -2.03 -5.92 -9.23
CA GLY A 9 -2.94 -6.98 -9.60
C GLY A 9 -4.38 -6.50 -9.65
N PHE A 10 -5.25 -7.39 -10.12
CA PHE A 10 -6.70 -7.16 -10.12
C PHE A 10 -7.31 -7.42 -8.75
N GLU A 11 -6.71 -8.36 -8.00
CA GLU A 11 -7.23 -8.87 -6.74
C GLU A 11 -6.16 -8.85 -5.66
N PHE A 12 -6.60 -8.96 -4.41
CA PHE A 12 -5.71 -9.12 -3.28
C PHE A 12 -5.12 -10.53 -3.23
N THR A 13 -3.85 -10.60 -2.84
CA THR A 13 -3.11 -11.86 -2.70
C THR A 13 -3.36 -12.58 -1.37
N ASP A 14 -3.85 -11.88 -0.33
CA ASP A 14 -4.07 -12.43 1.01
C ASP A 14 -5.50 -12.13 1.50
N ASN A 15 -6.22 -13.16 1.97
CA ASN A 15 -7.54 -13.03 2.60
C ASN A 15 -7.54 -12.03 3.78
N THR A 16 -6.42 -11.91 4.49
CA THR A 16 -6.25 -10.92 5.56
C THR A 16 -6.36 -9.48 5.02
N TRP A 17 -5.83 -9.25 3.82
CA TRP A 17 -5.89 -7.96 3.13
C TRP A 17 -7.29 -7.61 2.65
N VAL A 18 -8.00 -8.62 2.12
CA VAL A 18 -9.42 -8.48 1.74
C VAL A 18 -10.26 -8.03 2.94
N LYS A 19 -10.09 -8.74 4.07
CA LYS A 19 -10.82 -8.45 5.30
C LYS A 19 -10.48 -7.06 5.86
N PHE A 20 -9.22 -6.67 5.80
CA PHE A 20 -8.81 -5.30 6.14
C PHE A 20 -9.51 -4.27 5.25
N ALA A 21 -9.48 -4.46 3.94
CA ALA A 21 -10.09 -3.53 3.00
C ALA A 21 -11.60 -3.37 3.26
N LEU A 22 -12.31 -4.50 3.49
CA LEU A 22 -13.73 -4.49 3.83
C LEU A 22 -14.05 -3.73 5.12
N LEU A 23 -13.15 -3.73 6.10
CA LEU A 23 -13.39 -3.09 7.40
C LEU A 23 -12.98 -1.62 7.46
N TYR A 24 -12.01 -1.19 6.66
CA TYR A 24 -11.34 0.10 6.86
C TYR A 24 -11.18 0.96 5.62
N ILE A 25 -11.50 0.47 4.42
CA ILE A 25 -11.43 1.24 3.18
C ILE A 25 -12.85 1.53 2.72
N ASP A 26 -13.19 2.79 2.45
CA ASP A 26 -14.49 3.14 1.86
C ASP A 26 -14.55 2.65 0.41
N LYS A 27 -13.67 3.13 -0.47
CA LYS A 27 -13.59 2.70 -1.87
C LYS A 27 -12.19 2.31 -2.29
N LEU A 28 -12.12 1.20 -3.00
CA LEU A 28 -10.92 0.68 -3.61
C LEU A 28 -11.12 0.54 -5.11
N ASN A 29 -10.14 1.02 -5.87
CA ASN A 29 -10.20 1.06 -7.32
C ASN A 29 -9.02 0.28 -7.92
N PRO A 30 -9.16 -1.04 -8.04
CA PRO A 30 -8.23 -1.85 -8.81
C PRO A 30 -8.17 -1.37 -10.25
N ILE A 31 -6.96 -1.23 -10.77
CA ILE A 31 -6.74 -0.89 -12.17
C ILE A 31 -6.93 -2.17 -12.98
N ILE A 32 -8.12 -2.37 -13.52
CA ILE A 32 -8.49 -3.58 -14.29
C ILE A 32 -8.87 -3.13 -15.70
N PRO A 33 -8.34 -3.70 -16.78
CA PRO A 33 -8.83 -3.47 -18.15
C PRO A 33 -10.05 -4.34 -18.45
N ASP A 34 -10.77 -4.10 -19.54
CA ASP A 34 -11.98 -4.86 -19.86
C ASP A 34 -11.69 -6.35 -20.09
N SER A 35 -10.61 -6.68 -20.80
CA SER A 35 -10.15 -8.07 -20.96
C SER A 35 -9.80 -8.75 -19.64
N GLY A 36 -9.37 -7.97 -18.64
CA GLY A 36 -8.96 -8.44 -17.32
C GLY A 36 -10.09 -9.00 -16.46
N GLU A 37 -11.35 -8.63 -16.73
CA GLU A 37 -12.50 -9.08 -15.93
C GLU A 37 -12.73 -10.59 -15.98
N SER A 38 -12.39 -11.20 -17.11
CA SER A 38 -12.52 -12.65 -17.32
C SER A 38 -11.63 -13.45 -16.35
N HIS A 39 -10.53 -12.85 -15.89
CA HIS A 39 -9.56 -13.45 -14.98
C HIS A 39 -9.93 -13.32 -13.50
N LEU A 40 -11.07 -12.68 -13.18
CA LEU A 40 -11.47 -12.49 -11.79
C LEU A 40 -11.97 -13.79 -11.15
N SER A 41 -11.53 -14.05 -9.93
CA SER A 41 -11.99 -15.15 -9.08
C SER A 41 -13.43 -14.95 -8.63
N ASP A 42 -14.11 -16.07 -8.36
CA ASP A 42 -15.49 -16.02 -7.86
C ASP A 42 -15.58 -15.32 -6.50
N SER A 43 -14.56 -15.46 -5.64
CA SER A 43 -14.48 -14.73 -4.38
C SER A 43 -14.43 -13.22 -4.56
N PHE A 44 -13.69 -12.74 -5.56
CA PHE A 44 -13.58 -11.31 -5.83
C PHE A 44 -14.83 -10.77 -6.50
N ARG A 45 -15.42 -11.51 -7.46
CA ARG A 45 -16.73 -11.21 -8.04
C ARG A 45 -17.82 -11.11 -6.98
N ARG A 46 -17.78 -11.97 -5.97
CA ARG A 46 -18.71 -11.91 -4.85
C ARG A 46 -18.57 -10.61 -4.06
N ILE A 47 -17.35 -10.17 -3.73
CA ILE A 47 -17.11 -8.90 -3.04
C ILE A 47 -17.59 -7.71 -3.88
N LEU A 48 -17.31 -7.72 -5.18
CA LEU A 48 -17.77 -6.72 -6.13
C LEU A 48 -19.31 -6.61 -6.16
N ASN A 49 -20.01 -7.75 -6.13
CA ASN A 49 -21.47 -7.79 -6.23
C ASN A 49 -22.18 -7.52 -4.90
N GLU A 50 -21.58 -7.93 -3.78
CA GLU A 50 -22.22 -7.88 -2.46
C GLU A 50 -21.85 -6.64 -1.65
N THR A 51 -20.84 -5.86 -2.03
CA THR A 51 -20.35 -4.73 -1.22
C THR A 51 -20.10 -3.48 -2.05
N ASP A 52 -19.98 -2.34 -1.36
CA ASP A 52 -19.62 -1.05 -1.97
C ASP A 52 -18.09 -0.80 -2.03
N LEU A 53 -17.26 -1.80 -1.72
CA LEU A 53 -15.81 -1.64 -1.61
C LEU A 53 -15.12 -1.43 -2.97
N ILE A 54 -15.46 -2.24 -3.98
CA ILE A 54 -14.69 -2.31 -5.23
C ILE A 54 -15.35 -1.48 -6.32
N HIS A 55 -14.59 -0.54 -6.90
CA HIS A 55 -14.99 0.28 -8.06
C HIS A 55 -13.89 0.22 -9.10
N PHE A 56 -14.10 -0.47 -10.22
CA PHE A 56 -13.03 -0.62 -11.21
C PHE A 56 -12.53 0.73 -11.74
N HIS A 57 -11.21 0.91 -11.78
CA HIS A 57 -10.62 1.96 -12.60
C HIS A 57 -10.22 1.37 -13.94
N ARG A 58 -10.90 1.79 -15.01
CA ARG A 58 -10.48 1.52 -16.38
C ARG A 58 -9.48 2.60 -16.80
N PRO A 59 -8.21 2.25 -17.12
CA PRO A 59 -7.26 3.21 -17.64
C PRO A 59 -7.80 3.91 -18.88
N THR A 60 -7.72 5.22 -18.91
CA THR A 60 -7.98 5.98 -20.13
C THR A 60 -6.76 5.93 -21.05
N PHE A 61 -6.97 6.23 -22.34
CA PHE A 61 -5.85 6.35 -23.28
C PHE A 61 -4.78 7.35 -22.80
N ASN A 62 -5.19 8.51 -22.27
CA ASN A 62 -4.25 9.52 -21.79
C ASN A 62 -3.42 9.02 -20.61
N GLU A 63 -4.04 8.36 -19.63
CA GLU A 63 -3.33 7.77 -18.48
C GLU A 63 -2.34 6.69 -18.94
N GLY A 64 -2.75 5.82 -19.88
CA GLY A 64 -1.87 4.80 -20.47
C GLY A 64 -0.72 5.41 -21.28
N ASN A 65 -0.97 6.48 -22.02
CA ASN A 65 0.04 7.21 -22.79
C ASN A 65 1.08 7.90 -21.91
N GLU A 66 0.63 8.62 -20.88
CA GLU A 66 1.55 9.27 -19.94
C GLU A 66 2.40 8.23 -19.18
N ALA A 67 1.78 7.13 -18.74
CA ALA A 67 2.49 6.04 -18.07
C ALA A 67 3.50 5.36 -19.01
N SER A 68 3.14 5.16 -20.28
CA SER A 68 4.02 4.61 -21.32
C SER A 68 5.25 5.49 -21.55
N LEU A 69 5.07 6.79 -21.73
CA LEU A 69 6.17 7.74 -21.93
C LEU A 69 7.10 7.81 -20.72
N GLU A 70 6.54 7.86 -19.50
CA GLU A 70 7.34 7.91 -18.28
C GLU A 70 8.09 6.58 -18.05
N ALA A 71 7.44 5.44 -18.32
CA ALA A 71 8.05 4.12 -18.21
C ALA A 71 9.22 3.97 -19.19
N MET A 72 9.04 4.32 -20.47
CA MET A 72 10.13 4.31 -21.46
C MET A 72 11.30 5.19 -21.00
N THR A 73 11.02 6.41 -20.55
CA THR A 73 12.04 7.36 -20.06
C THR A 73 12.82 6.80 -18.86
N ILE A 74 12.14 6.14 -17.92
CA ILE A 74 12.80 5.51 -16.77
C ILE A 74 13.62 4.29 -17.22
N MET A 75 13.05 3.44 -18.07
CA MET A 75 13.70 2.21 -18.54
C MET A 75 14.92 2.49 -19.39
N GLU A 76 14.89 3.48 -20.29
CA GLU A 76 16.05 3.92 -21.06
C GLU A 76 17.20 4.35 -20.13
N ARG A 77 16.91 5.15 -19.10
CA ARG A 77 17.93 5.59 -18.14
C ARG A 77 18.55 4.41 -17.39
N ILE A 78 17.74 3.44 -17.00
CA ILE A 78 18.17 2.21 -16.33
C ILE A 78 19.08 1.38 -17.26
N ILE A 79 18.65 1.19 -18.51
CA ILE A 79 19.36 0.39 -19.51
C ILE A 79 20.71 1.03 -19.88
N GLN A 80 20.74 2.36 -20.04
CA GLN A 80 21.96 3.09 -20.38
C GLN A 80 22.97 3.17 -19.23
N ARG A 81 22.51 3.20 -17.98
CA ARG A 81 23.38 3.41 -16.81
C ARG A 81 23.04 2.45 -15.65
N PRO A 82 23.17 1.13 -15.85
CA PRO A 82 22.60 0.17 -14.92
C PRO A 82 23.25 0.18 -13.53
N ASN A 83 24.51 0.62 -13.44
CA ASN A 83 25.27 0.68 -12.18
C ASN A 83 24.94 1.91 -11.31
N ASN A 84 24.21 2.90 -11.84
CA ASN A 84 23.92 4.15 -11.13
C ASN A 84 22.65 4.10 -10.27
N TYR A 85 21.90 3.00 -10.37
CA TYR A 85 20.58 2.85 -9.77
C TYR A 85 20.58 1.72 -8.73
N ILE A 86 20.06 2.00 -7.53
CA ILE A 86 19.67 0.92 -6.62
C ILE A 86 18.36 0.37 -7.15
N HIS A 87 18.42 -0.80 -7.77
CA HIS A 87 17.20 -1.47 -8.20
C HIS A 87 16.32 -1.80 -6.98
N PRO A 88 14.99 -1.59 -7.03
CA PRO A 88 14.07 -1.91 -5.93
C PRO A 88 14.19 -3.36 -5.44
N PHE A 89 14.57 -4.29 -6.32
CA PHE A 89 14.82 -5.70 -6.00
C PHE A 89 16.26 -6.00 -5.51
N TRP A 90 17.07 -5.00 -5.19
CA TRP A 90 18.41 -5.22 -4.64
C TRP A 90 18.32 -6.02 -3.34
N ASN A 91 18.62 -7.32 -3.43
CA ASN A 91 18.91 -8.19 -2.30
C ASN A 91 20.43 -8.21 -2.08
N LYS A 92 20.90 -8.31 -0.83
CA LYS A 92 22.32 -8.41 -0.45
C LYS A 92 23.09 -9.53 -1.18
N ASN A 93 22.37 -10.53 -1.73
CA ASN A 93 22.93 -11.62 -2.53
C ASN A 93 23.18 -11.26 -4.01
N TYR A 94 22.66 -10.13 -4.51
CA TYR A 94 22.94 -9.65 -5.86
C TYR A 94 24.15 -8.70 -5.83
N ARG A 95 25.36 -9.27 -5.75
CA ARG A 95 26.58 -8.52 -6.08
C ARG A 95 26.63 -8.34 -7.60
N THR A 96 26.12 -7.19 -8.06
CA THR A 96 26.44 -6.51 -9.32
C THR A 96 26.13 -7.22 -10.66
N ILE A 97 25.45 -6.47 -11.56
CA ILE A 97 25.56 -6.53 -13.03
C ILE A 97 24.91 -7.74 -13.72
N ASN A 98 23.56 -7.79 -13.85
CA ASN A 98 22.90 -8.22 -15.11
C ASN A 98 21.36 -8.15 -15.14
N TYR A 99 20.71 -7.27 -14.37
CA TYR A 99 19.24 -7.28 -14.33
C TYR A 99 18.60 -6.95 -15.69
N VAL A 100 19.23 -6.12 -16.52
CA VAL A 100 18.77 -5.86 -17.89
C VAL A 100 18.87 -7.11 -18.76
N GLU A 101 19.94 -7.91 -18.65
CA GLU A 101 20.02 -9.17 -19.40
C GLU A 101 19.02 -10.19 -18.86
N LYS A 102 18.77 -10.22 -17.55
CA LYS A 102 17.68 -11.02 -16.98
C LYS A 102 16.31 -10.62 -17.52
N TRP A 103 16.09 -9.34 -17.84
CA TRP A 103 14.84 -8.92 -18.46
C TRP A 103 14.67 -9.48 -19.87
N ARG A 104 15.78 -9.73 -20.58
CA ARG A 104 15.78 -10.29 -21.94
C ARG A 104 15.63 -11.81 -21.98
N GLU A 105 15.87 -12.47 -20.87
CA GLU A 105 15.65 -13.90 -20.72
C GLU A 105 14.14 -14.23 -20.76
N SER A 106 13.71 -15.05 -21.72
CA SER A 106 12.29 -15.37 -21.93
C SER A 106 11.63 -16.02 -20.71
N GLN A 107 12.37 -16.82 -19.92
CA GLN A 107 11.86 -17.43 -18.68
C GLN A 107 11.44 -16.40 -17.62
N ASN A 108 11.99 -15.18 -17.68
CA ASN A 108 11.65 -14.12 -16.74
C ASN A 108 10.48 -13.27 -17.26
N GLN A 109 10.12 -13.38 -18.53
CA GLN A 109 9.00 -12.67 -19.16
C GLN A 109 7.69 -13.43 -18.94
N ASN A 110 7.23 -13.48 -17.69
CA ASN A 110 6.09 -14.30 -17.28
C ASN A 110 4.98 -13.49 -16.61
N TYR A 111 5.05 -12.16 -16.70
CA TYR A 111 4.04 -11.26 -16.17
C TYR A 111 3.31 -10.58 -17.30
N THR A 112 2.01 -10.85 -17.43
CA THR A 112 1.18 -10.24 -18.47
C THR A 112 0.85 -8.79 -18.11
N LEU A 113 1.26 -7.87 -18.98
CA LEU A 113 0.76 -6.52 -19.00
C LEU A 113 -0.31 -6.45 -20.11
N PHE A 114 -1.51 -6.03 -19.74
CA PHE A 114 -2.68 -6.02 -20.63
C PHE A 114 -2.64 -4.82 -21.57
N ARG A 115 -3.01 -5.04 -22.84
CA ARG A 115 -2.89 -4.07 -23.94
C ARG A 115 -3.60 -2.75 -23.66
N GLU A 116 -4.73 -2.77 -22.97
CA GLU A 116 -5.51 -1.56 -22.67
C GLU A 116 -4.85 -0.66 -21.61
N LYS A 117 -3.74 -1.09 -20.99
CA LYS A 117 -3.03 -0.31 -19.97
C LYS A 117 -1.90 0.55 -20.54
N TYR A 118 -1.45 0.29 -21.76
CA TYR A 118 -0.26 0.91 -22.36
C TYR A 118 -0.46 1.24 -23.84
N THR A 119 0.46 1.99 -24.42
CA THR A 119 0.39 2.34 -25.84
C THR A 119 1.19 1.38 -26.72
N TYR A 120 0.84 1.31 -28.00
CA TYR A 120 1.57 0.49 -28.98
C TYR A 120 3.08 0.81 -29.01
N GLU A 121 3.45 2.07 -28.81
CA GLU A 121 4.85 2.50 -28.75
C GLU A 121 5.59 1.85 -27.58
N PHE A 122 4.92 1.69 -26.42
CA PHE A 122 5.51 1.00 -25.26
C PHE A 122 5.73 -0.48 -25.53
N SER A 123 4.73 -1.20 -26.09
CA SER A 123 4.94 -2.62 -26.41
C SER A 123 6.04 -2.81 -27.44
N ARG A 124 6.05 -1.97 -28.48
CA ARG A 124 7.11 -1.97 -29.49
C ARG A 124 8.49 -1.70 -28.87
N PHE A 125 8.61 -0.70 -28.02
CA PHE A 125 9.86 -0.39 -27.29
C PHE A 125 10.35 -1.59 -26.48
N CYS A 126 9.46 -2.26 -25.74
CA CYS A 126 9.82 -3.45 -24.97
C CYS A 126 10.22 -4.64 -25.86
N SER A 127 9.53 -4.87 -26.97
CA SER A 127 9.87 -5.94 -27.92
C SER A 127 11.20 -5.68 -28.64
N GLU A 128 11.46 -4.46 -29.09
CA GLU A 128 12.73 -4.08 -29.76
C GLU A 128 13.95 -4.25 -28.82
N LEU A 129 13.76 -4.04 -27.52
CA LEU A 129 14.79 -4.28 -26.49
C LEU A 129 14.94 -5.75 -26.08
N GLY A 130 14.10 -6.63 -26.61
CA GLY A 130 14.05 -8.06 -26.28
C GLY A 130 13.51 -8.34 -24.88
N ILE A 131 12.87 -7.37 -24.22
CA ILE A 131 12.37 -7.48 -22.84
C ILE A 131 10.87 -7.79 -22.77
N ALA A 132 10.24 -8.09 -23.90
CA ALA A 132 8.85 -8.54 -23.96
C ALA A 132 8.59 -9.42 -25.19
N HIS A 133 7.57 -10.26 -25.07
CA HIS A 133 6.93 -10.94 -26.20
C HIS A 133 5.42 -10.75 -26.14
N GLU A 134 4.75 -10.72 -27.30
CA GLU A 134 3.29 -10.63 -27.38
C GLU A 134 2.62 -11.90 -26.83
N CYS A 135 1.42 -11.71 -26.29
CA CYS A 135 0.48 -12.73 -25.87
C CYS A 135 -0.94 -12.30 -26.27
N ASP A 136 -1.95 -13.13 -25.99
CA ASP A 136 -3.32 -12.89 -26.46
C ASP A 136 -3.90 -11.58 -25.90
N GLU A 137 -3.63 -11.27 -24.62
CA GLU A 137 -4.17 -10.12 -23.90
C GLU A 137 -3.26 -8.87 -23.93
N GLY A 138 -2.03 -8.99 -24.44
CA GLY A 138 -1.05 -7.90 -24.42
C GLY A 138 0.38 -8.36 -24.59
N ILE A 139 1.27 -8.01 -23.66
CA ILE A 139 2.67 -8.44 -23.66
C ILE A 139 3.04 -9.12 -22.36
N ASN A 140 3.87 -10.15 -22.46
CA ASN A 140 4.56 -10.73 -21.31
C ASN A 140 5.89 -10.02 -21.11
N VAL A 141 6.08 -9.49 -19.91
CA VAL A 141 7.28 -8.75 -19.49
C VAL A 141 7.83 -9.35 -18.19
N PRO A 142 9.07 -9.00 -17.81
CA PRO A 142 9.57 -9.29 -16.47
C PRO A 142 8.71 -8.65 -15.40
N GLN A 143 8.54 -9.35 -14.29
CA GLN A 143 7.77 -8.87 -13.14
C GLN A 143 8.22 -7.46 -12.71
N GLU A 144 9.52 -7.17 -12.79
CA GLU A 144 10.06 -5.87 -12.40
C GLU A 144 9.67 -4.74 -13.35
N VAL A 145 9.55 -5.04 -14.64
CA VAL A 145 9.05 -4.10 -15.66
C VAL A 145 7.56 -3.86 -15.45
N ALA A 146 6.76 -4.90 -15.23
CA ALA A 146 5.35 -4.76 -14.91
C ALA A 146 5.12 -3.94 -13.63
N TYR A 147 5.92 -4.17 -12.59
CA TYR A 147 5.84 -3.47 -11.31
C TYR A 147 6.23 -2.00 -11.40
N LEU A 148 7.27 -1.69 -12.18
CA LEU A 148 7.62 -0.32 -12.54
C LEU A 148 6.43 0.35 -13.25
N TYR A 149 5.95 -0.27 -14.33
CA TYR A 149 4.87 0.27 -15.15
C TYR A 149 3.60 0.52 -14.32
N MET A 150 3.14 -0.49 -13.57
CA MET A 150 1.92 -0.39 -12.78
C MET A 150 2.04 0.61 -11.63
N SER A 151 3.24 0.81 -11.08
CA SER A 151 3.47 1.87 -10.08
C SER A 151 3.35 3.26 -10.68
N LEU A 152 3.82 3.46 -11.92
CA LEU A 152 3.68 4.73 -12.66
C LEU A 152 2.23 5.00 -13.02
N LEU A 153 1.58 4.02 -13.66
CA LEU A 153 0.17 4.12 -14.03
C LEU A 153 -0.72 4.42 -12.82
N ALA A 154 -0.51 3.73 -11.70
CA ALA A 154 -1.27 3.98 -10.47
C ALA A 154 -1.05 5.40 -9.92
N ASN A 155 0.17 5.93 -10.00
CA ASN A 155 0.44 7.30 -9.55
C ASN A 155 -0.20 8.33 -10.46
N ILE A 156 -0.13 8.14 -11.78
CA ILE A 156 -0.76 9.05 -12.75
C ILE A 156 -2.27 9.11 -12.53
N ILE A 157 -2.92 7.95 -12.40
CA ILE A 157 -4.36 7.87 -12.08
C ILE A 157 -4.68 8.52 -10.73
N ALA A 158 -3.86 8.25 -9.71
CA ALA A 158 -4.09 8.80 -8.38
C ALA A 158 -3.91 10.33 -8.36
N GLU A 159 -2.93 10.85 -9.10
CA GLU A 159 -2.67 12.28 -9.22
C GLU A 159 -3.78 12.99 -9.98
N SER A 160 -4.28 12.42 -11.08
CA SER A 160 -5.39 12.98 -11.86
C SER A 160 -6.70 13.05 -11.06
N ARG A 161 -6.95 12.05 -10.19
CA ARG A 161 -8.14 11.96 -9.34
C ARG A 161 -8.01 12.65 -7.99
N GLY A 162 -6.81 13.08 -7.60
CA GLY A 162 -6.55 13.63 -6.26
C GLY A 162 -6.67 12.62 -5.13
N VAL A 163 -6.44 11.34 -5.40
CA VAL A 163 -6.55 10.22 -4.44
C VAL A 163 -5.17 9.60 -4.14
N SER A 164 -5.13 8.59 -3.27
CA SER A 164 -3.90 7.89 -2.90
C SER A 164 -3.81 6.50 -3.54
N THR A 165 -2.59 5.99 -3.74
CA THR A 165 -2.37 4.60 -4.17
C THR A 165 -2.19 3.67 -2.98
N ILE A 166 -2.55 2.39 -3.16
CA ILE A 166 -2.42 1.35 -2.15
C ILE A 166 -2.07 0.02 -2.82
N THR A 167 -1.29 -0.79 -2.13
CA THR A 167 -0.87 -2.11 -2.62
C THR A 167 -0.69 -3.07 -1.46
N ASP A 168 -1.03 -4.33 -1.70
CA ASP A 168 -0.76 -5.44 -0.79
C ASP A 168 0.64 -6.03 -0.96
N ASN A 169 1.39 -5.57 -1.97
CA ASN A 169 2.74 -6.01 -2.25
C ASN A 169 3.78 -5.00 -1.71
N PRO A 170 4.53 -5.34 -0.64
CA PRO A 170 5.51 -4.44 -0.03
C PRO A 170 6.70 -4.11 -0.94
N VAL A 171 6.91 -4.87 -2.02
CA VAL A 171 8.00 -4.60 -2.98
C VAL A 171 7.72 -3.34 -3.81
N LEU A 172 6.46 -3.10 -4.17
CA LEU A 172 6.05 -1.98 -5.04
C LEU A 172 6.20 -0.62 -4.40
N ASP A 173 6.17 -0.60 -3.08
CA ASP A 173 6.49 0.56 -2.27
C ASP A 173 7.88 1.13 -2.59
N ARG A 174 8.83 0.28 -2.97
CA ARG A 174 10.16 0.70 -3.43
C ARG A 174 10.15 1.25 -4.86
N PHE A 175 9.24 0.77 -5.71
CA PHE A 175 9.09 1.24 -7.09
C PHE A 175 8.56 2.67 -7.17
N THR A 176 7.61 3.03 -6.30
CA THR A 176 7.11 4.41 -6.21
C THR A 176 8.21 5.41 -5.83
N VAL A 177 9.13 5.01 -4.95
CA VAL A 177 10.29 5.84 -4.57
C VAL A 177 11.28 5.91 -5.72
N PHE A 178 11.53 4.76 -6.34
CA PHE A 178 12.50 4.60 -7.40
C PHE A 178 12.17 5.41 -8.66
N SER A 179 10.92 5.44 -9.10
CA SER A 179 10.52 6.22 -10.28
C SER A 179 10.80 7.73 -10.13
N ARG A 180 10.81 8.22 -8.89
CA ARG A 180 10.92 9.66 -8.56
C ARG A 180 12.34 10.16 -8.34
N VAL A 181 13.33 9.27 -8.27
CA VAL A 181 14.71 9.63 -7.94
C VAL A 181 15.64 9.49 -9.13
N ARG A 182 16.64 10.37 -9.23
CA ARG A 182 17.58 10.38 -10.35
C ARG A 182 18.81 9.52 -10.09
N ASN A 183 19.14 9.27 -8.82
CA ASN A 183 20.35 8.56 -8.43
C ASN A 183 20.21 7.85 -7.06
N ARG A 184 21.22 7.04 -6.75
CA ARG A 184 21.36 6.27 -5.51
C ARG A 184 21.27 7.09 -4.22
N ARG A 185 21.81 8.31 -4.19
CA ARG A 185 21.83 9.14 -2.97
C ARG A 185 20.43 9.66 -2.66
N GLU A 186 19.73 10.17 -3.67
CA GLU A 186 18.34 10.61 -3.55
C GLU A 186 17.42 9.46 -3.12
N TYR A 187 17.62 8.26 -3.68
CA TYR A 187 16.89 7.06 -3.26
C TYR A 187 17.04 6.79 -1.76
N ALA A 188 18.27 6.76 -1.25
CA ALA A 188 18.55 6.46 0.15
C ALA A 188 17.93 7.49 1.09
N GLN A 189 18.01 8.78 0.74
CA GLN A 189 17.43 9.87 1.52
C GLN A 189 15.90 9.79 1.57
N LEU A 190 15.26 9.64 0.40
CA LEU A 190 13.80 9.56 0.33
C LEU A 190 13.27 8.28 1.00
N ASN A 191 13.91 7.14 0.76
CA ASN A 191 13.50 5.87 1.39
C ASN A 191 13.65 5.91 2.92
N ASN A 192 14.71 6.54 3.46
CA ASN A 192 14.86 6.72 4.90
C ASN A 192 13.74 7.61 5.47
N ARG A 193 13.41 8.73 4.82
CA ARG A 193 12.30 9.61 5.23
C ARG A 193 10.96 8.87 5.23
N LEU A 194 10.70 8.07 4.21
CA LEU A 194 9.48 7.29 4.11
C LEU A 194 9.42 6.16 5.14
N ASN A 195 10.55 5.54 5.49
CA ASN A 195 10.61 4.56 6.58
C ASN A 195 10.30 5.17 7.95
N VAL A 196 10.75 6.40 8.19
CA VAL A 196 10.41 7.15 9.42
C VAL A 196 8.90 7.44 9.46
N ALA A 197 8.32 7.90 8.35
CA ALA A 197 6.86 8.10 8.24
C ALA A 197 6.07 6.80 8.44
N ARG A 198 6.54 5.67 7.88
CA ARG A 198 5.94 4.33 8.06
C ARG A 198 5.90 3.87 9.51
N GLN A 199 6.99 4.07 10.24
CA GLN A 199 7.06 3.68 11.66
C GLN A 199 6.12 4.49 12.54
N SER A 200 5.67 5.65 12.03
CA SER A 200 4.86 6.61 12.78
C SER A 200 3.37 6.52 12.50
N ILE A 201 2.94 5.61 11.61
CA ILE A 201 1.55 5.40 11.21
C ILE A 201 1.35 3.89 10.99
N GLY A 202 0.93 3.16 12.03
CA GLY A 202 0.66 1.71 11.92
C GLY A 202 -0.79 1.39 12.22
N LEU A 203 -1.58 0.94 11.25
CA LEU A 203 -2.85 0.26 11.56
C LEU A 203 -2.54 -1.18 11.95
N TYR A 204 -2.83 -1.54 13.19
CA TYR A 204 -2.79 -2.92 13.64
C TYR A 204 -4.16 -3.54 13.40
N LEU A 205 -4.18 -4.69 12.73
CA LEU A 205 -5.40 -5.47 12.57
C LEU A 205 -5.84 -6.05 13.91
N PRO A 206 -7.15 -6.24 14.10
CA PRO A 206 -7.66 -7.05 15.18
C PRO A 206 -6.99 -8.42 15.22
N ASP A 207 -6.49 -8.82 16.39
CA ASP A 207 -6.09 -10.20 16.63
C ASP A 207 -7.23 -11.14 16.27
N ASN A 208 -6.92 -12.22 15.56
CA ASN A 208 -7.86 -13.24 15.07
C ASN A 208 -8.73 -12.88 13.85
N LEU A 209 -8.44 -11.79 13.11
CA LEU A 209 -9.14 -11.51 11.83
C LEU A 209 -9.07 -12.70 10.84
N THR A 210 -8.00 -13.49 10.91
CA THR A 210 -7.86 -14.73 10.12
C THR A 210 -8.95 -15.77 10.42
N ARG A 211 -9.48 -15.79 11.65
CA ARG A 211 -10.50 -16.76 12.10
C ARG A 211 -11.95 -16.35 11.79
N VAL A 212 -12.20 -15.04 11.62
CA VAL A 212 -13.54 -14.54 11.24
C VAL A 212 -13.83 -14.94 9.79
N LYS A 213 -15.04 -15.41 9.48
CA LYS A 213 -15.37 -15.78 8.10
C LYS A 213 -15.52 -14.53 7.23
N LEU A 214 -15.24 -14.66 5.93
CA LEU A 214 -15.35 -13.53 5.00
C LEU A 214 -16.82 -13.07 4.90
N GLU A 215 -17.75 -14.02 4.94
CA GLU A 215 -19.20 -13.82 4.92
C GLU A 215 -19.68 -12.92 6.05
N ASP A 216 -19.14 -13.12 7.26
CA ASP A 216 -19.51 -12.33 8.44
C ASP A 216 -19.04 -10.87 8.27
N ILE A 217 -17.86 -10.68 7.67
CA ILE A 217 -17.29 -9.35 7.40
C ILE A 217 -18.06 -8.63 6.29
N ILE A 218 -18.45 -9.34 5.23
CA ILE A 218 -19.34 -8.80 4.18
C ILE A 218 -20.68 -8.38 4.79
N SER A 219 -21.25 -9.22 5.66
CA SER A 219 -22.52 -8.93 6.34
C SER A 219 -22.42 -7.70 7.21
N LEU A 220 -21.35 -7.57 8.02
CA LEU A 220 -21.09 -6.36 8.81
C LEU A 220 -20.94 -5.13 7.91
N ARG A 221 -20.17 -5.25 6.81
CA ARG A 221 -19.96 -4.14 5.88
C ARG A 221 -21.28 -3.61 5.31
N ASN A 222 -22.24 -4.48 5.07
CA ASN A 222 -23.53 -4.10 4.52
C ASN A 222 -24.50 -3.50 5.55
N CYS A 223 -24.23 -3.66 6.86
CA CYS A 223 -25.02 -3.01 7.91
C CYS A 223 -24.96 -1.48 7.80
N ASN A 224 -26.11 -0.81 7.89
CA ASN A 224 -26.20 0.65 7.82
C ASN A 224 -25.36 1.31 8.93
N ASP A 225 -25.49 0.84 10.18
CA ASP A 225 -24.74 1.35 11.34
C ASP A 225 -23.23 1.30 11.13
N PHE A 226 -22.74 0.20 10.53
CA PHE A 226 -21.31 0.05 10.25
C PHE A 226 -20.86 1.00 9.14
N ARG A 227 -21.65 1.15 8.06
CA ARG A 227 -21.35 2.11 6.98
C ARG A 227 -21.32 3.54 7.48
N GLU A 228 -22.23 3.92 8.36
CA GLU A 228 -22.22 5.25 9.00
C GLU A 228 -20.98 5.43 9.89
N THR A 229 -20.64 4.41 10.67
CA THR A 229 -19.44 4.40 11.52
C THR A 229 -18.16 4.53 10.68
N LEU A 230 -18.05 3.79 9.57
CA LEU A 230 -16.91 3.84 8.66
C LEU A 230 -16.79 5.22 7.99
N LYS A 231 -17.91 5.81 7.56
CA LYS A 231 -17.94 7.17 7.01
C LYS A 231 -17.48 8.21 8.03
N ALA A 232 -17.98 8.16 9.25
CA ALA A 232 -17.58 9.07 10.33
C ALA A 232 -16.08 8.97 10.61
N PHE A 233 -15.54 7.75 10.68
CA PHE A 233 -14.10 7.54 10.82
C PHE A 233 -13.29 8.17 9.68
N HIS A 234 -13.72 8.01 8.43
CA HIS A 234 -13.04 8.64 7.30
C HIS A 234 -13.12 10.16 7.32
N THR A 235 -14.27 10.74 7.71
CA THR A 235 -14.41 12.19 7.89
C THR A 235 -13.43 12.72 8.93
N GLU A 236 -13.28 12.03 10.07
CA GLU A 236 -12.33 12.44 11.11
C GLU A 236 -10.88 12.27 10.67
N LEU A 237 -10.55 11.21 9.92
CA LEU A 237 -9.22 11.06 9.32
C LEU A 237 -8.90 12.19 8.32
N ASP A 238 -9.83 12.53 7.43
CA ASP A 238 -9.63 13.59 6.44
C ASP A 238 -9.47 14.95 7.12
N ARG A 239 -10.26 15.21 8.18
CA ARG A 239 -10.12 16.40 9.02
C ARG A 239 -8.75 16.46 9.69
N TYR A 240 -8.29 15.35 10.26
CA TYR A 240 -6.95 15.25 10.83
C TYR A 240 -5.87 15.57 9.80
N PHE A 241 -5.94 14.96 8.60
CA PHE A 241 -4.97 15.23 7.53
C PHE A 241 -4.97 16.70 7.13
N ASN A 242 -6.15 17.31 6.94
CA ASN A 242 -6.26 18.73 6.59
C ASN A 242 -5.62 19.66 7.64
N ILE A 243 -5.70 19.33 8.93
CA ILE A 243 -5.15 20.17 10.00
C ILE A 243 -3.63 20.01 10.12
N VAL A 244 -3.14 18.77 10.02
CA VAL A 244 -1.71 18.49 9.91
C VAL A 244 -1.13 19.14 8.65
N GLU A 245 -1.91 19.24 7.57
CA GLU A 245 -1.50 19.93 6.35
C GLU A 245 -1.35 21.44 6.54
N ASN A 246 -2.16 22.06 7.41
CA ASN A 246 -2.26 23.51 7.65
C ASN A 246 -1.60 23.96 8.97
N ASP A 247 -0.62 23.21 9.49
CA ASP A 247 0.16 23.53 10.70
C ASP A 247 -0.66 23.78 11.99
N GLY A 248 -1.85 23.16 12.10
CA GLY A 248 -2.69 23.27 13.29
C GLY A 248 -2.32 22.29 14.42
N SER A 249 -2.74 22.60 15.65
CA SER A 249 -2.61 21.70 16.80
C SER A 249 -3.54 20.49 16.64
N ALA A 250 -2.97 19.29 16.66
CA ALA A 250 -3.71 18.04 16.47
C ALA A 250 -4.37 17.50 17.75
N LEU A 251 -4.21 18.16 18.91
CA LEU A 251 -4.60 17.61 20.21
C LEU A 251 -6.12 17.38 20.35
N ASP A 252 -6.95 18.35 19.97
CA ASP A 252 -8.42 18.22 20.06
C ASP A 252 -8.99 17.16 19.10
N PHE A 253 -8.21 16.73 18.11
CA PHE A 253 -8.59 15.73 17.11
C PHE A 253 -8.23 14.31 17.50
N VAL A 254 -7.29 14.14 18.44
CA VAL A 254 -6.93 12.82 18.97
C VAL A 254 -8.16 12.20 19.64
N ASP A 255 -8.88 12.98 20.45
CA ASP A 255 -10.06 12.49 21.17
C ASP A 255 -11.21 12.12 20.21
N SER A 256 -11.42 12.93 19.16
CA SER A 256 -12.45 12.67 18.14
C SER A 256 -12.13 11.44 17.29
N LEU A 257 -10.85 11.29 16.90
CA LEU A 257 -10.39 10.11 16.19
C LEU A 257 -10.54 8.88 17.08
N GLU A 258 -10.06 8.93 18.33
CA GLU A 258 -10.19 7.84 19.31
C GLU A 258 -11.66 7.43 19.51
N TYR A 259 -12.57 8.40 19.60
CA TYR A 259 -14.00 8.14 19.68
C TYR A 259 -14.52 7.39 18.44
N SER A 260 -14.15 7.82 17.24
CA SER A 260 -14.51 7.13 15.99
C SER A 260 -13.96 5.70 15.94
N LEU A 261 -12.74 5.49 16.46
CA LEU A 261 -12.13 4.16 16.55
C LEU A 261 -12.83 3.27 17.56
N LYS A 262 -13.27 3.82 18.68
CA LYS A 262 -14.08 3.10 19.67
C LYS A 262 -15.40 2.63 19.07
N ASN A 263 -16.01 3.44 18.20
CA ASN A 263 -17.22 3.04 17.47
C ASN A 263 -16.95 1.91 16.49
N ILE A 264 -15.89 1.99 15.67
CA ILE A 264 -15.47 0.87 14.81
C ILE A 264 -15.26 -0.38 15.65
N ARG A 265 -14.54 -0.28 16.76
CA ARG A 265 -14.29 -1.41 17.67
C ARG A 265 -15.59 -2.03 18.18
N ARG A 266 -16.57 -1.22 18.59
CA ARG A 266 -17.88 -1.71 19.06
C ARG A 266 -18.59 -2.52 17.99
N GLU A 267 -18.52 -2.08 16.73
CA GLU A 267 -19.08 -2.83 15.61
C GLU A 267 -18.31 -4.13 15.33
N LEU A 268 -16.98 -4.11 15.40
CA LEU A 268 -16.15 -5.31 15.23
C LEU A 268 -16.37 -6.36 16.31
N LEU A 269 -16.70 -5.96 17.54
CA LEU A 269 -17.04 -6.89 18.62
C LEU A 269 -18.30 -7.71 18.34
N LYS A 270 -19.18 -7.24 17.41
CA LYS A 270 -20.33 -8.03 16.94
C LYS A 270 -19.90 -9.26 16.12
N LEU A 271 -18.73 -9.21 15.47
CA LEU A 271 -18.18 -10.33 14.70
C LEU A 271 -17.53 -11.39 15.60
N SER A 272 -16.75 -10.96 16.58
CA SER A 272 -16.19 -11.84 17.58
C SER A 272 -15.81 -11.05 18.83
N PRO A 273 -16.18 -11.53 20.03
CA PRO A 273 -15.72 -10.95 21.28
C PRO A 273 -14.19 -10.90 21.38
N THR A 274 -13.44 -11.76 20.69
CA THR A 274 -11.96 -11.84 20.80
C THR A 274 -11.19 -10.82 19.95
N MET A 275 -11.88 -9.91 19.25
CA MET A 275 -11.27 -8.86 18.41
C MET A 275 -10.80 -7.68 19.31
N PHE A 276 -9.84 -7.94 20.19
CA PHE A 276 -9.51 -7.05 21.32
C PHE A 276 -8.40 -6.01 21.06
N THR A 277 -7.55 -6.17 20.05
CA THR A 277 -6.37 -5.31 19.84
C THR A 277 -6.50 -4.51 18.56
N PHE A 278 -6.75 -3.22 18.71
CA PHE A 278 -6.70 -2.28 17.62
C PHE A 278 -5.79 -1.14 18.06
N ILE A 279 -4.69 -0.96 17.36
CA ILE A 279 -3.83 0.22 17.53
C ILE A 279 -3.84 0.90 16.17
N ILE A 280 -4.32 2.14 16.11
CA ILE A 280 -3.92 3.03 15.03
C ILE A 280 -2.75 3.84 15.58
N GLY A 281 -1.56 3.61 15.05
CA GLY A 281 -0.33 4.32 15.35
C GLY A 281 -0.33 5.77 14.88
N VAL A 282 -1.47 6.42 14.68
CA VAL A 282 -1.54 7.88 14.45
C VAL A 282 -1.01 8.63 15.69
N TRP A 283 -1.06 8.00 16.86
CA TRP A 283 -0.66 8.56 18.14
C TRP A 283 0.85 8.89 18.26
N THR A 284 1.73 8.19 17.52
CA THR A 284 3.19 8.36 17.65
C THR A 284 3.73 9.68 17.09
N LEU A 285 2.90 10.47 16.39
CA LEU A 285 3.32 11.71 15.75
C LEU A 285 3.11 12.96 16.62
N ILE A 286 2.33 12.87 17.70
CA ILE A 286 1.83 14.07 18.40
C ILE A 286 2.63 14.37 19.68
N ASN A 287 3.46 13.45 20.19
CA ASN A 287 4.18 13.67 21.44
C ASN A 287 5.67 13.30 21.36
N SER A 288 6.48 14.17 20.74
CA SER A 288 7.93 14.15 20.92
C SER A 288 8.39 14.86 22.21
N GLY A 289 7.52 15.06 23.21
CA GLY A 289 7.85 15.96 24.34
C GLY A 289 7.21 15.74 25.71
N SER A 290 6.17 14.91 25.90
CA SER A 290 5.54 14.79 27.22
C SER A 290 5.92 13.50 27.96
N HIS A 291 6.51 13.67 29.14
CA HIS A 291 7.03 12.60 30.02
C HIS A 291 5.93 11.80 30.75
N ASP A 292 4.65 12.13 30.58
CA ASP A 292 3.53 11.48 31.30
C ASP A 292 3.01 10.19 30.64
N TYR A 293 3.62 9.77 29.53
CA TYR A 293 3.09 8.68 28.70
C TYR A 293 3.38 7.25 29.20
N MET A 294 4.29 7.08 30.17
CA MET A 294 4.61 5.75 30.73
C MET A 294 3.45 5.10 31.49
N LYS A 295 2.45 5.88 31.92
CA LYS A 295 1.32 5.37 32.71
C LYS A 295 0.23 4.70 31.85
N TYR A 296 0.07 5.11 30.59
CA TYR A 296 -0.93 4.54 29.65
C TYR A 296 -0.40 3.36 28.84
N ILE A 297 0.90 3.39 28.50
CA ILE A 297 1.66 2.22 28.02
C ILE A 297 1.49 1.04 29.00
N GLY A 298 1.47 1.31 30.31
CA GLY A 298 1.33 0.28 31.35
C GLY A 298 -0.02 -0.47 31.39
N GLN A 299 -1.08 0.06 30.77
CA GLN A 299 -2.40 -0.61 30.75
C GLN A 299 -2.70 -1.34 29.45
N THR A 300 -1.96 -1.05 28.37
CA THR A 300 -2.17 -1.67 27.04
C THR A 300 -1.01 -2.57 26.57
N LEU A 301 0.13 -2.57 27.28
CA LEU A 301 1.28 -3.43 26.97
C LEU A 301 1.46 -4.54 28.01
N THR A 302 0.62 -5.57 27.92
CA THR A 302 1.12 -6.91 28.25
C THR A 302 1.80 -7.46 26.99
N PHE A 303 3.12 -7.70 27.12
CA PHE A 303 4.09 -8.22 26.14
C PHE A 303 4.96 -7.19 25.36
N GLY A 304 6.05 -6.75 26.02
CA GLY A 304 7.40 -6.95 25.45
C GLY A 304 8.06 -5.85 24.62
N SER A 305 8.67 -4.88 25.32
CA SER A 305 9.93 -4.19 24.99
C SER A 305 10.21 -3.77 23.53
N ILE A 306 9.76 -2.58 23.13
CA ILE A 306 10.44 -1.75 22.12
C ILE A 306 10.39 -0.30 22.60
N GLY A 307 11.27 0.03 23.55
CA GLY A 307 11.55 1.41 23.96
C GLY A 307 12.96 1.77 23.52
N ALA A 308 13.11 2.97 22.93
CA ALA A 308 14.35 3.78 22.81
C ALA A 308 14.78 4.24 21.39
N SER A 309 13.93 4.27 20.35
CA SER A 309 14.36 4.81 19.03
C SER A 309 13.34 5.69 18.29
N MET A 310 12.57 6.53 19.00
CA MET A 310 11.51 7.36 18.39
C MET A 310 11.59 8.85 18.77
N PHE A 311 12.70 9.54 18.48
CA PHE A 311 12.76 11.00 18.66
C PHE A 311 13.51 11.67 17.50
N LYS A 312 12.75 12.16 16.52
CA LYS A 312 12.98 13.35 15.66
C LYS A 312 12.06 13.31 14.44
N ILE A 313 10.80 13.72 14.60
CA ILE A 313 9.84 13.88 13.51
C ILE A 313 9.03 15.14 13.75
N SER A 314 9.61 16.32 13.52
CA SER A 314 8.83 17.57 13.61
C SER A 314 9.22 18.66 12.61
N ASP A 315 10.33 18.55 11.88
CA ASP A 315 10.69 19.54 10.85
C ASP A 315 10.66 19.02 9.40
N GLU A 316 10.74 17.71 9.18
CA GLU A 316 10.87 17.15 7.83
C GLU A 316 9.53 16.90 7.09
N TRP A 317 8.41 16.89 7.83
CA TRP A 317 7.05 16.71 7.30
C TRP A 317 6.47 17.95 6.60
N LYS A 318 7.16 19.10 6.71
CA LYS A 318 6.69 20.40 6.22
C LYS A 318 6.65 20.52 4.69
N THR A 319 7.22 19.58 3.92
CA THR A 319 7.25 19.64 2.45
C THR A 319 6.05 18.92 1.81
N THR A 320 5.16 19.67 1.17
CA THR A 320 3.85 19.28 0.58
C THR A 320 3.88 18.05 -0.33
N LYS A 321 5.01 17.73 -0.99
CA LYS A 321 5.12 16.53 -1.85
C LYS A 321 5.23 15.19 -1.09
N ASN A 322 5.65 15.20 0.18
CA ASN A 322 5.83 13.97 0.97
C ASN A 322 4.59 13.60 1.82
N LYS A 323 3.56 14.44 1.84
CA LYS A 323 2.39 14.34 2.74
C LYS A 323 1.36 13.28 2.30
N ARG A 324 1.12 13.11 0.99
CA ARG A 324 0.24 12.04 0.43
C ARG A 324 0.73 10.62 0.74
N PHE A 325 2.01 10.45 1.05
CA PHE A 325 2.57 9.15 1.43
C PHE A 325 2.13 8.69 2.83
N ALA A 326 1.72 9.59 3.73
CA ALA A 326 1.27 9.22 5.07
C ALA A 326 0.02 8.31 5.03
N GLN A 327 -0.94 8.61 4.13
CA GLN A 327 -2.11 7.77 3.91
C GLN A 327 -1.76 6.39 3.35
N LYS A 328 -0.71 6.31 2.52
CA LYS A 328 -0.20 5.07 1.92
C LYS A 328 0.29 4.07 2.98
N TYR A 329 0.80 4.55 4.12
CA TYR A 329 1.45 3.71 5.12
C TYR A 329 0.51 3.14 6.18
N LEU A 330 -0.73 3.62 6.24
CA LEU A 330 -1.78 3.03 7.06
C LEU A 330 -1.99 1.54 6.75
N ALA A 331 -1.70 1.07 5.54
CA ALA A 331 -2.02 -0.29 5.10
C ALA A 331 -0.88 -1.32 5.16
N ASN A 332 0.26 -1.04 5.83
CA ASN A 332 1.36 -1.99 5.87
C ASN A 332 1.13 -3.12 6.89
N LEU A 333 0.31 -4.10 6.50
CA LEU A 333 -0.14 -5.24 7.31
C LEU A 333 0.96 -6.28 7.61
N HIS A 334 2.14 -6.17 7.01
CA HIS A 334 3.16 -7.23 7.04
C HIS A 334 3.91 -7.41 8.36
N GLN A 335 3.67 -6.57 9.37
CA GLN A 335 4.27 -6.78 10.70
C GLN A 335 3.59 -7.87 11.54
N LEU A 336 2.49 -8.45 11.07
CA LEU A 336 1.70 -9.42 11.83
C LEU A 336 2.13 -10.89 11.67
N LYS A 337 3.04 -11.21 10.73
CA LYS A 337 3.36 -12.61 10.38
C LYS A 337 4.60 -13.22 11.04
N THR A 338 5.27 -12.56 11.99
CA THR A 338 6.43 -13.18 12.66
C THR A 338 6.46 -12.98 14.17
N LYS A 339 5.77 -13.87 14.89
CA LYS A 339 6.25 -14.47 16.15
C LYS A 339 5.46 -15.75 16.42
N SER A 340 5.76 -16.81 15.67
CA SER A 340 5.57 -18.16 16.19
C SER A 340 6.54 -18.33 17.38
N PRO A 341 6.10 -18.77 18.57
CA PRO A 341 7.00 -19.01 19.67
C PRO A 341 7.89 -20.19 19.30
N THR A 342 9.15 -19.91 18.97
CA THR A 342 10.19 -20.93 18.90
C THR A 342 10.24 -21.58 20.28
N LYS A 343 9.69 -22.80 20.36
CA LYS A 343 9.87 -23.72 21.48
C LYS A 343 11.36 -23.71 21.85
N LYS A 344 11.68 -23.24 23.05
CA LYS A 344 12.93 -23.56 23.73
C LYS A 344 13.01 -25.09 23.80
N LEU A 345 13.70 -25.69 22.85
CA LEU A 345 14.27 -27.02 23.03
C LEU A 345 15.48 -26.82 23.95
N MET A 346 15.24 -27.03 25.25
CA MET A 346 16.31 -27.45 26.16
C MET A 346 16.98 -28.67 25.54
N LYS A 347 18.28 -28.57 25.28
CA LYS A 347 19.17 -29.72 25.15
C LYS A 347 20.28 -29.57 26.17
N ARG A 348 20.17 -30.46 27.17
CA ARG A 348 21.18 -31.10 28.02
C ARG A 348 22.23 -30.23 28.69
#